data_AF-A0A0F9FC24-F1
#
_entry.id   AF-A0A0F9FC24-F1
#
_cell.length_a   1.000
_cell.length_b   1.000
_cell.length_c   1.000
_cell.angle_alpha   90.00
_cell.angle_beta   90.00
_cell.angle_gamma   90.00
#
_symmetry.space_group_name_H-M   'P 1'
#
loop_
_entity.id
_entity.type
_entity.pdbx_description
1 polymer ?
#
loop_
_entity_poly.entity_id
_entity_poly.type
_entity_poly.pdbx_seq_one_letter_code
_entity_poly.pdbx_strand_id
1 'polypeptide(L)'
;DLLSSEMIPMPLQDDSIFKVWTCAITHMSVRDPVGDPTTKDRAGRPVVILYERRFIYRWLSAHPTSPISRQPLSRTALIEKPALKSLIENRLRFHEKRLNDYLAGEEGGFNFELDAAIDPILLANADVENPS
;
A
#
# COMPACT_ATOMS: atom_id res chain seq x y z
N ASP A 1 10.42 7.40 14.77
CA ASP A 1 10.81 6.83 13.48
C ASP A 1 9.55 6.26 12.82
N LEU A 2 9.11 6.88 11.72
CA LEU A 2 7.92 6.44 10.97
C LEU A 2 8.21 5.22 10.09
N LEU A 3 9.45 5.04 9.63
CA LEU A 3 9.85 3.93 8.78
C LEU A 3 9.95 2.62 9.57
N SER A 4 10.31 2.70 10.85
CA SER A 4 10.34 1.55 11.77
C SER A 4 8.96 1.07 12.20
N SER A 5 7.90 1.82 11.91
CA SER A 5 6.53 1.43 12.25
C SER A 5 6.06 0.26 11.38
N GLU A 6 5.47 -0.76 12.01
CA GLU A 6 4.92 -1.93 11.33
C GLU A 6 3.67 -1.63 10.50
N MET A 7 2.99 -0.53 10.81
CA MET A 7 1.80 -0.07 10.09
C MET A 7 1.89 1.43 9.80
N ILE A 8 1.12 1.90 8.83
CA ILE A 8 0.88 3.33 8.65
C ILE A 8 0.19 3.86 9.93
N PRO A 9 0.76 4.86 10.63
CA PRO A 9 0.15 5.43 11.83
C PRO A 9 -1.26 5.97 11.58
N MET A 10 -2.15 5.86 12.57
CA MET A 10 -3.54 6.31 12.45
C MET A 10 -3.71 7.74 11.92
N PRO A 11 -2.94 8.75 12.39
CA PRO A 11 -3.06 10.11 11.88
C PRO A 11 -2.74 10.27 10.38
N LEU A 12 -2.08 9.28 9.77
CA LEU A 12 -1.70 9.31 8.36
C LEU A 12 -2.64 8.47 7.47
N GLN A 13 -3.61 7.72 8.03
CA GLN A 13 -4.47 6.84 7.22
C GLN A 13 -5.26 7.59 6.13
N ASP A 14 -5.62 8.85 6.37
CA ASP A 14 -6.36 9.71 5.43
C ASP A 14 -5.46 10.47 4.43
N ASP A 15 -4.14 10.27 4.48
CA ASP A 15 -3.20 10.83 3.51
C ASP A 15 -3.60 10.42 2.08
N SER A 16 -3.49 11.35 1.14
CA SER A 16 -3.93 11.16 -0.24
C SER A 16 -3.26 9.98 -0.95
N ILE A 17 -2.05 9.61 -0.55
CA ILE A 17 -1.34 8.45 -1.08
C ILE A 17 -1.75 7.18 -0.33
N PHE A 18 -1.79 7.21 1.01
CA PHE A 18 -2.05 6.01 1.81
C PHE A 18 -3.49 5.51 1.69
N LYS A 19 -4.49 6.40 1.61
CA LYS A 19 -5.91 6.00 1.56
C LYS A 19 -6.31 5.25 0.28
N VAL A 20 -5.51 5.37 -0.77
CA VAL A 20 -5.74 4.69 -2.07
C VAL A 20 -5.43 3.19 -1.96
N TRP A 21 -4.50 2.81 -1.09
CA TRP A 21 -3.95 1.47 -1.02
C TRP A 21 -4.33 0.80 0.29
N THR A 22 -5.48 0.13 0.32
CA THR A 22 -6.02 -0.50 1.53
C THR A 22 -5.84 -2.02 1.51
N CYS A 23 -5.59 -2.58 2.68
CA CYS A 23 -5.51 -4.02 2.90
C CYS A 23 -6.92 -4.60 2.97
N ALA A 24 -7.23 -5.59 2.14
CA ALA A 24 -8.54 -6.23 2.15
C ALA A 24 -8.84 -7.08 3.40
N ILE A 25 -7.85 -7.35 4.25
CA ILE A 25 -8.05 -8.05 5.55
C ILE A 25 -8.26 -7.06 6.69
N THR A 26 -7.44 -6.01 6.78
CA THR A 26 -7.47 -5.09 7.94
C THR A 26 -8.29 -3.84 7.69
N HIS A 27 -8.62 -3.54 6.43
CA HIS A 27 -9.27 -2.31 6.00
C HIS A 27 -8.48 -1.03 6.33
N MET A 28 -7.18 -1.17 6.59
CA MET A 28 -6.24 -0.06 6.83
C MET A 28 -5.28 0.07 5.65
N SER A 29 -4.64 1.22 5.51
CA SER A 29 -3.58 1.43 4.52
C SER A 29 -2.45 0.41 4.68
N VAL A 30 -1.99 -0.14 3.55
CA VAL A 30 -0.89 -1.12 3.51
C VAL A 30 0.46 -0.45 3.76
N ARG A 31 1.37 -1.15 4.45
CA ARG A 31 2.77 -0.74 4.68
C ARG A 31 3.76 -1.64 3.92
N ASP A 32 3.49 -2.94 3.87
CA ASP A 32 4.23 -3.94 3.10
C ASP A 32 3.26 -4.69 2.16
N PRO A 33 2.95 -4.09 1.00
CA PRO A 33 1.91 -4.58 0.09
C PRO A 33 2.30 -5.85 -0.65
N VAL A 34 1.36 -6.79 -0.72
CA VAL A 34 1.39 -7.94 -1.64
C VAL A 34 0.04 -8.08 -2.35
N GLY A 35 0.07 -8.56 -3.58
CA GLY A 35 -1.10 -8.71 -4.45
C GLY A 35 -1.63 -10.14 -4.51
N ASP A 36 -2.96 -10.26 -4.60
CA ASP A 36 -3.66 -11.51 -4.86
C ASP A 36 -3.84 -11.73 -6.38
N PRO A 37 -3.20 -12.74 -7.00
CA PRO A 37 -3.37 -13.01 -8.43
C PRO A 37 -4.71 -13.68 -8.78
N THR A 38 -5.48 -14.13 -7.80
CA THR A 38 -6.62 -15.02 -8.02
C THR A 38 -7.94 -14.28 -8.23
N THR A 39 -7.99 -12.99 -7.92
CA THR A 39 -9.24 -12.21 -7.97
C THR A 39 -9.49 -11.68 -9.38
N LYS A 40 -10.72 -11.86 -9.86
CA LYS A 40 -11.18 -11.40 -11.17
C LYS A 40 -12.50 -10.64 -11.04
N ASP A 41 -12.74 -9.69 -11.95
CA ASP A 41 -14.03 -9.01 -12.05
C ASP A 41 -15.09 -9.89 -12.75
N ARG A 42 -16.30 -9.34 -12.93
CA ARG A 42 -17.40 -10.06 -13.61
C ARG A 42 -17.10 -10.41 -15.07
N ALA A 43 -16.21 -9.67 -15.71
CA ALA A 43 -15.77 -9.94 -17.08
C ALA A 43 -14.57 -10.91 -17.13
N GLY A 44 -14.12 -11.42 -15.97
CA GLY A 44 -12.99 -12.33 -15.86
C GLY A 44 -11.62 -11.65 -15.91
N ARG A 45 -11.55 -10.32 -15.84
CA ARG A 45 -10.28 -9.56 -15.87
C ARG A 45 -9.65 -9.52 -14.48
N PRO A 46 -8.32 -9.62 -14.35
CA PRO A 46 -7.64 -9.54 -13.06
C PRO A 46 -7.99 -8.25 -12.31
N VAL A 47 -8.25 -8.36 -11.01
CA VAL A 47 -8.47 -7.23 -10.11
C VAL A 47 -7.34 -7.21 -9.09
N VAL A 48 -6.74 -6.04 -8.91
CA VAL A 48 -5.70 -5.85 -7.91
C VAL A 48 -6.34 -5.82 -6.53
N ILE A 49 -6.21 -6.91 -5.79
CA ILE A 49 -6.48 -6.96 -4.35
C ILE A 49 -5.15 -6.92 -3.62
N LEU A 50 -5.02 -5.97 -2.69
CA LEU A 50 -3.84 -5.81 -1.87
C LEU A 50 -4.08 -6.34 -0.47
N TYR A 51 -3.04 -6.94 0.09
CA TYR A 51 -2.96 -7.27 1.50
C TYR A 51 -1.67 -6.71 2.09
N GLU A 52 -1.73 -6.43 3.37
CA GLU A 52 -0.54 -6.28 4.21
C GLU A 52 0.06 -7.66 4.46
N ARG A 53 1.33 -7.86 4.07
CA ARG A 53 2.00 -9.17 3.97
C ARG A 53 1.81 -10.03 5.21
N ARG A 54 2.04 -9.46 6.41
CA ARG A 54 1.96 -10.22 7.66
C ARG A 54 0.58 -10.83 7.92
N PHE A 55 -0.48 -10.11 7.55
CA PHE A 55 -1.86 -10.57 7.78
C PHE A 55 -2.27 -11.65 6.80
N ILE A 56 -1.92 -11.50 5.52
CA ILE A 56 -2.20 -12.56 4.54
C ILE A 56 -1.34 -13.79 4.79
N TYR A 57 -0.09 -13.65 5.26
CA TYR A 57 0.74 -14.80 5.63
C TYR A 57 0.15 -15.59 6.80
N ARG A 58 -0.39 -14.88 7.80
CA ARG A 58 -1.11 -15.49 8.93
C ARG A 58 -2.40 -16.16 8.49
N TRP A 59 -3.15 -15.54 7.59
CA TRP A 59 -4.34 -16.16 6.99
C TRP A 59 -3.99 -17.46 6.27
N LEU A 60 -2.97 -17.41 5.41
CA LEU A 60 -2.54 -18.53 4.58
C LEU A 60 -1.93 -19.70 5.36
N SER A 61 -1.46 -19.49 6.59
CA SER A 61 -1.07 -20.61 7.48
C SER A 61 -2.24 -21.46 7.95
N ALA A 62 -3.44 -20.88 8.04
CA ALA A 62 -4.65 -21.59 8.46
C ALA A 62 -5.55 -21.97 7.29
N HIS A 63 -5.52 -21.19 6.21
CA HIS A 63 -6.41 -21.32 5.06
C HIS A 63 -5.60 -21.21 3.77
N PRO A 64 -5.35 -22.29 3.02
CA PRO A 64 -4.57 -22.25 1.78
C PRO A 64 -5.36 -21.66 0.59
N THR A 65 -6.16 -20.63 0.84
CA THR A 65 -7.04 -19.97 -0.13
C THR A 65 -7.08 -18.46 0.08
N SER A 66 -7.33 -17.71 -1.00
CA SER A 66 -7.57 -16.27 -0.96
C SER A 66 -8.75 -15.93 -0.04
N PRO A 67 -8.61 -14.92 0.86
CA PRO A 67 -9.74 -14.42 1.65
C PRO A 67 -10.92 -13.94 0.80
N ILE A 68 -10.64 -13.37 -0.38
CA ILE A 68 -11.63 -12.73 -1.25
C ILE A 68 -12.18 -13.72 -2.29
N SER A 69 -11.32 -14.29 -3.13
CA SER A 69 -11.77 -15.14 -4.25
C SER A 69 -12.08 -16.58 -3.82
N ARG A 70 -11.63 -16.98 -2.62
CA ARG A 70 -11.67 -18.36 -2.10
C ARG A 70 -10.91 -19.38 -2.97
N GLN A 71 -10.18 -18.94 -3.99
CA GLN A 71 -9.36 -19.80 -4.82
C GLN A 71 -8.08 -20.22 -4.07
N PRO A 72 -7.47 -21.37 -4.43
CA PRO A 72 -6.18 -21.78 -3.88
C PRO A 72 -5.13 -20.67 -4.01
N LEU A 73 -4.48 -20.35 -2.89
CA LEU A 73 -3.45 -19.34 -2.82
C LEU A 73 -2.39 -19.79 -1.82
N SER A 74 -1.12 -19.67 -2.20
CA SER A 74 0.02 -19.96 -1.33
C SER A 74 0.83 -18.69 -1.10
N ARG A 75 1.70 -18.72 -0.08
CA ARG A 75 2.59 -17.57 0.22
C ARG A 75 3.50 -17.21 -0.95
N THR A 76 3.97 -18.21 -1.69
CA THR A 76 4.87 -18.04 -2.83
C THR A 76 4.16 -17.57 -4.09
N ALA A 77 2.82 -17.68 -4.14
CA ALA A 77 2.01 -17.21 -5.25
C ALA A 77 1.58 -15.74 -5.09
N LEU A 78 1.85 -15.10 -3.96
CA LEU A 78 1.57 -13.69 -3.75
C LEU A 78 2.48 -12.83 -4.63
N ILE A 79 1.92 -11.80 -5.24
CA ILE A 79 2.65 -10.90 -6.14
C ILE A 79 3.28 -9.78 -5.31
N GLU A 80 4.60 -9.64 -5.39
CA GLU A 80 5.32 -8.54 -4.76
C GLU A 80 4.96 -7.18 -5.38
N LYS A 81 4.92 -6.13 -4.56
CA LYS A 81 4.63 -4.75 -5.00
C LYS A 81 5.76 -3.77 -4.59
N PRO A 82 6.99 -3.95 -5.08
CA PRO A 82 8.15 -3.16 -4.66
C PRO A 82 8.04 -1.67 -5.01
N ALA A 83 7.43 -1.32 -6.14
CA ALA A 83 7.19 0.07 -6.53
C ALA A 83 6.22 0.76 -5.55
N LEU A 84 5.12 0.10 -5.21
CA LEU A 84 4.15 0.61 -4.24
C LEU A 84 4.77 0.72 -2.83
N LYS A 85 5.56 -0.27 -2.41
CA LYS A 85 6.31 -0.21 -1.15
C LYS A 85 7.24 1.00 -1.10
N SER A 86 7.97 1.25 -2.19
CA SER A 86 8.88 2.40 -2.30
C SER A 86 8.11 3.73 -2.23
N LEU A 87 6.95 3.82 -2.90
CA LEU A 87 6.07 4.99 -2.83
C LEU A 87 5.62 5.27 -1.39
N ILE A 88 5.16 4.23 -0.68
CA ILE A 88 4.71 4.32 0.71
C ILE A 88 5.86 4.81 1.60
N GLU A 89 7.06 4.23 1.45
CA GLU A 89 8.22 4.61 2.26
C GLU A 89 8.69 6.04 1.98
N ASN A 90 8.64 6.47 0.74
CA ASN A 90 8.96 7.86 0.39
C ASN A 90 7.95 8.84 1.00
N ARG A 91 6.66 8.49 1.02
CA ARG A 91 5.64 9.32 1.68
C ARG A 91 5.81 9.34 3.21
N LEU A 92 6.21 8.23 3.82
CA LEU A 92 6.54 8.19 5.25
C LEU A 92 7.77 9.08 5.56
N ARG A 93 8.82 9.04 4.74
CA ARG A 93 10.00 9.92 4.86
C ARG A 93 9.62 11.40 4.77
N PHE A 94 8.71 11.74 3.85
CA PHE A 94 8.18 13.11 3.75
C PHE A 94 7.51 13.57 5.04
N HIS A 95 6.62 12.75 5.61
CA HIS A 95 5.96 13.06 6.88
C HIS A 95 6.92 13.13 8.06
N GLU A 96 7.90 12.23 8.10
CA GLU A 96 8.93 12.22 9.15
C GLU A 96 9.78 13.48 9.12
N LYS A 97 10.24 13.89 7.93
CA LYS A 97 10.97 15.15 7.75
C LYS A 97 10.12 16.33 8.23
N ARG A 98 8.86 16.42 7.79
CA ARG A 98 7.96 17.51 8.20
C ARG A 98 7.72 17.57 9.71
N LEU A 99 7.58 16.41 10.35
CA LEU A 99 7.43 16.35 11.81
C LEU A 99 8.70 16.83 12.51
N ASN A 100 9.87 16.44 12.02
CA ASN A 100 11.15 16.89 12.58
C ASN A 100 11.36 18.39 12.40
N ASP A 101 11.07 18.94 11.21
CA ASP A 101 11.15 20.38 10.93
C ASP A 101 10.22 21.17 11.87
N TYR A 102 8.99 20.67 12.11
CA TYR A 102 8.06 21.26 13.08
C TYR A 102 8.59 21.24 14.52
N LEU A 103 9.14 20.10 14.97
CA LEU A 103 9.69 19.95 16.31
C LEU A 103 10.96 20.81 16.52
N ALA A 104 11.70 21.09 15.45
CA ALA A 104 12.88 21.96 15.46
C ALA A 104 12.54 23.47 15.46
N GLY A 105 11.26 23.84 15.27
CA GLY A 105 10.83 25.24 15.25
C GLY A 105 11.15 25.97 13.94
N GLU A 106 11.37 25.24 12.83
CA GLU A 106 11.54 25.84 11.51
C GLU A 106 10.15 26.25 10.96
N GLU A 107 9.80 27.54 11.08
CA GLU A 107 8.52 28.07 10.61
C GLU A 107 8.43 28.05 9.07
N GLY A 108 7.81 27.00 8.55
CA GLY A 108 7.47 26.83 7.13
C GLY A 108 6.07 26.24 6.96
N GLY A 109 5.04 27.06 7.20
CA GLY A 109 3.69 26.94 6.63
C GLY A 109 2.97 25.59 6.72
N PHE A 110 2.21 25.38 7.79
CA PHE A 110 1.18 24.35 7.87
C PHE A 110 0.05 24.62 6.85
N ASN A 111 0.02 23.87 5.74
CA ASN A 111 -1.16 23.70 4.89
C ASN A 111 -1.33 22.21 4.55
N PHE A 112 -2.40 21.61 5.05
CA PHE A 112 -2.71 20.17 4.93
C PHE A 112 -3.20 19.79 3.51
N GLU A 113 -3.57 20.76 2.67
CA GLU A 113 -4.36 20.51 1.45
C GLU A 113 -3.58 20.46 0.11
N LEU A 114 -2.34 20.94 0.00
CA LEU A 114 -1.79 21.27 -1.33
C LEU A 114 -0.86 20.25 -2.01
N ASP A 115 -0.32 19.24 -1.31
CA ASP A 115 0.72 18.35 -1.88
C ASP A 115 0.18 16.99 -2.41
N ALA A 116 -1.14 16.87 -2.59
CA ALA A 116 -1.78 15.61 -2.98
C ALA A 116 -1.71 15.29 -4.49
N ALA A 117 -1.10 16.15 -5.30
CA ALA A 117 -1.11 16.02 -6.76
C ALA A 117 0.04 15.17 -7.32
N ILE A 118 0.07 13.88 -6.98
CA ILE A 118 0.66 12.86 -7.87
C ILE A 118 -0.42 11.81 -8.08
N ASP A 119 -0.94 11.76 -9.31
CA ASP A 119 -2.03 10.87 -9.69
C ASP A 119 -1.62 9.39 -9.49
N PRO A 120 -2.23 8.66 -8.54
CA PRO A 120 -1.87 7.26 -8.26
C PRO A 120 -2.08 6.33 -9.47
N ILE A 121 -2.91 6.76 -10.43
CA ILE A 121 -3.24 6.01 -11.66
C ILE A 121 -2.05 5.94 -12.61
N LEU A 122 -1.14 6.92 -12.60
CA LEU A 122 0.05 6.93 -13.47
C LEU A 122 1.12 5.91 -13.04
N LEU A 123 1.20 5.57 -11.75
CA LEU A 123 2.18 4.59 -11.24
C LEU A 123 1.72 3.13 -11.41
N ALA A 124 0.41 2.87 -11.50
CA ALA A 124 -0.13 1.53 -11.69
C ALA A 124 0.06 0.99 -13.13
N ASN A 125 0.30 1.88 -14.10
CA ASN A 125 0.48 1.52 -15.51
C ASN A 125 1.96 1.41 -15.94
N ALA A 126 2.91 1.73 -15.06
CA ALA A 126 4.35 1.66 -15.37
C ALA A 126 4.91 0.23 -15.43
N ASP A 127 4.12 -0.78 -15.04
CA ASP A 127 4.49 -2.21 -15.14
C ASP A 127 4.06 -2.86 -16.47
N VAL A 128 3.57 -2.09 -17.45
CA VAL A 128 3.04 -2.63 -18.73
C VAL A 128 3.64 -1.93 -19.94
N GLU A 129 4.97 -1.76 -20.02
CA GLU A 129 5.65 -1.58 -21.32
C GLU A 129 6.99 -2.30 -21.32
N ASN A 130 6.95 -3.60 -21.65
CA ASN A 130 7.98 -4.19 -22.49
C ASN A 130 7.42 -5.42 -23.22
N PRO A 131 7.04 -5.29 -24.49
CA PRO A 131 7.20 -6.37 -25.44
C PRO A 131 8.37 -6.03 -26.37
N SER A 132 9.33 -6.96 -26.35
CA SER A 132 10.37 -7.19 -27.35
C SER A 132 9.94 -7.02 -28.81
#